data_AF-A0A2R6KUJ3-F1
#
_entry.id   AF-A0A2R6KUJ3-F1
#
_cell.length_a   1.000
_cell.length_b   1.000
_cell.length_c   1.000
_cell.angle_alpha   90.00
_cell.angle_beta   90.00
_cell.angle_gamma   90.00
#
_symmetry.space_group_name_H-M   'P 1'
#
loop_
_entity.id
_entity.type
_entity.pdbx_description
1 polymer ?
#
loop_
_entity_poly.entity_id
_entity_poly.type
_entity_poly.pdbx_seq_one_letter_code
_entity_poly.pdbx_strand_id
1 'polypeptide(L)'
;MSNHALLLFGLLLGIGLTVAVGIDAHNRGRSGFVWGLLTFFTGLLGAFIYALVVLTGDGTDRADVDEVRRCSNCSATHPGSPDYCSECGEPLGSDDDTPVATVLRSGSQGYCSNCKARVNFDAETCSDCGATF
;
A
#
# COMPACT_ATOMS: atom_id res chain seq x y z
N MET A 1 -45.08 21.26 5.39
CA MET A 1 -44.23 20.07 5.19
C MET A 1 -43.77 19.62 6.56
N SER A 2 -44.14 18.40 6.97
CA SER A 2 -43.96 17.92 8.34
C SER A 2 -42.48 17.90 8.73
N ASN A 3 -42.15 18.49 9.87
CA ASN A 3 -40.78 18.53 10.41
C ASN A 3 -40.13 17.13 10.48
N HIS A 4 -40.94 16.09 10.70
CA HIS A 4 -40.51 14.69 10.65
C HIS A 4 -39.99 14.23 9.28
N ALA A 5 -40.56 14.73 8.19
CA ALA A 5 -40.09 14.39 6.84
C ALA A 5 -38.70 14.99 6.57
N LEU A 6 -38.46 16.22 7.04
CA LEU A 6 -37.16 16.88 6.94
C LEU A 6 -36.09 16.18 7.80
N LEU A 7 -36.46 15.73 9.00
CA LEU A 7 -35.55 14.99 9.88
C LEU A 7 -35.17 13.62 9.31
N LEU A 8 -36.14 12.87 8.76
CA LEU A 8 -35.87 11.59 8.11
C LEU A 8 -34.99 11.75 6.87
N PHE A 9 -35.27 12.78 6.06
CA PHE A 9 -34.48 13.08 4.87
C PHE A 9 -33.02 13.46 5.24
N GLY A 10 -32.84 14.31 6.25
CA GLY A 10 -31.52 14.68 6.75
C GLY A 10 -30.74 13.49 7.31
N LEU A 11 -31.42 12.58 8.02
CA LEU A 11 -30.81 11.37 8.56
C LEU A 11 -30.38 10.40 7.46
N LEU A 12 -31.22 10.19 6.43
CA LEU A 12 -30.85 9.35 5.28
C LEU A 12 -29.66 9.92 4.51
N LEU A 13 -29.63 11.24 4.30
CA LEU A 13 -28.48 11.92 3.70
C LEU A 13 -27.21 11.76 4.54
N GLY A 14 -27.32 11.91 5.86
CA GLY A 14 -26.20 11.72 6.78
C GLY A 14 -25.63 10.30 6.72
N ILE A 15 -26.49 9.28 6.73
CA ILE A 15 -26.08 7.87 6.59
C ILE A 15 -25.46 7.62 5.22
N GLY A 16 -26.04 8.17 4.15
CA GLY A 16 -25.48 8.05 2.81
C GLY A 16 -24.06 8.63 2.73
N LEU A 17 -23.86 9.80 3.35
CA LEU A 17 -22.57 10.48 3.41
C LEU A 17 -21.51 9.64 4.16
N THR A 18 -21.87 9.03 5.30
CA THR A 18 -20.92 8.23 6.09
C THR A 18 -20.51 6.96 5.35
N VAL A 19 -21.45 6.29 4.69
CA VAL A 19 -21.18 5.12 3.85
C VAL A 19 -20.30 5.50 2.67
N ALA A 20 -20.59 6.62 1.99
CA ALA A 20 -19.80 7.09 0.86
C ALA A 20 -18.34 7.39 1.27
N VAL A 21 -18.12 8.08 2.39
CA VAL A 21 -16.77 8.34 2.93
C VAL A 21 -16.06 7.03 3.28
N GLY A 22 -16.77 6.06 3.88
CA GLY A 22 -16.19 4.77 4.22
C GLY A 22 -15.73 3.98 2.99
N ILE A 23 -16.53 3.96 1.92
CA ILE A 23 -16.19 3.29 0.66
C ILE A 23 -15.02 4.00 -0.03
N ASP A 24 -15.06 5.33 -0.14
CA ASP A 24 -13.98 6.10 -0.77
C ASP A 24 -12.65 5.92 0.00
N ALA A 25 -12.69 5.91 1.33
CA ALA A 25 -11.51 5.66 2.16
C ALA A 25 -10.96 4.24 1.98
N HIS A 26 -11.84 3.23 1.89
CA HIS A 26 -11.42 1.85 1.62
C HIS A 26 -10.75 1.70 0.25
N ASN A 27 -11.35 2.30 -0.80
CA ASN A 27 -10.81 2.28 -2.15
C ASN A 27 -9.43 2.96 -2.25
N ARG A 28 -9.15 3.92 -1.37
CA ARG A 28 -7.85 4.60 -1.25
C ARG A 28 -6.83 3.88 -0.35
N GLY A 29 -7.11 2.63 0.04
CA GLY A 29 -6.23 1.84 0.90
C GLY A 29 -6.19 2.29 2.36
N ARG A 30 -7.08 3.20 2.78
CA ARG A 30 -7.23 3.63 4.17
C ARG A 30 -8.31 2.80 4.87
N SER A 31 -8.37 2.87 6.20
CA SER A 31 -9.36 2.15 6.99
C SER A 31 -10.77 2.75 6.82
N GLY A 32 -11.51 2.25 5.85
CA GLY A 32 -12.87 2.71 5.54
C GLY A 32 -13.82 2.68 6.73
N PHE A 33 -13.69 1.68 7.61
CA PHE A 33 -14.46 1.61 8.85
C PHE A 33 -14.17 2.78 9.80
N VAL A 34 -12.91 3.16 9.96
CA VAL A 34 -12.51 4.24 10.88
C VAL A 34 -13.02 5.58 10.35
N TRP A 35 -12.83 5.85 9.06
CA TRP A 35 -13.28 7.09 8.44
C TRP A 35 -14.80 7.21 8.35
N GLY A 36 -15.50 6.11 8.11
CA GLY A 36 -16.96 6.06 8.15
C GLY A 36 -17.52 6.32 9.56
N LEU A 37 -16.92 5.71 10.59
CA LEU A 37 -17.34 5.87 11.97
C LEU A 37 -17.05 7.28 12.50
N LEU A 38 -15.88 7.83 12.19
CA LEU A 38 -15.51 9.21 12.53
C LEU A 38 -16.52 10.20 11.92
N THR A 39 -16.87 10.01 10.65
CA THR A 39 -17.89 10.83 9.96
C THR A 39 -19.28 10.65 10.57
N PHE A 40 -19.63 9.45 11.04
CA PHE A 40 -20.92 9.21 11.67
C PHE A 40 -21.10 9.97 12.98
N PHE A 41 -20.07 9.95 13.85
CA PHE A 41 -20.14 10.63 15.15
C PHE A 41 -19.94 12.14 15.06
N THR A 42 -19.13 12.61 14.11
CA THR A 42 -18.82 14.04 13.96
C THR A 42 -19.63 14.74 12.86
N GLY A 43 -20.39 13.98 12.07
CA GLY A 43 -21.21 14.46 10.96
C GLY A 43 -20.39 15.10 9.86
N LEU A 44 -20.82 16.29 9.43
CA LEU A 44 -20.15 17.06 8.37
C LEU A 44 -18.70 17.41 8.71
N LEU A 45 -18.36 17.56 10.00
CA LEU A 45 -17.00 17.87 10.41
C LEU A 45 -16.04 16.73 10.03
N GLY A 46 -16.44 15.48 10.24
CA GLY A 46 -15.63 14.31 9.88
C GLY A 46 -15.46 14.16 8.37
N ALA A 47 -16.53 14.41 7.61
CA ALA A 47 -16.45 14.44 6.15
C ALA A 47 -15.52 15.56 5.65
N PHE A 48 -15.55 16.73 6.28
CA PHE A 48 -14.67 17.84 5.94
C PHE A 48 -13.20 17.54 6.27
N ILE A 49 -12.92 16.96 7.43
CA ILE A 49 -11.56 16.52 7.80
C ILE A 49 -11.09 15.46 6.81
N TYR A 50 -11.92 14.47 6.47
CA TYR A 50 -11.57 13.46 5.47
C TYR A 50 -11.23 14.09 4.12
N ALA A 51 -12.05 15.02 3.64
CA ALA A 51 -11.80 15.76 2.41
C ALA A 51 -10.48 16.53 2.47
N LEU A 52 -10.18 17.21 3.59
CA LEU A 52 -8.89 17.87 3.77
C LEU A 52 -7.74 16.88 3.70
N VAL A 53 -7.80 15.75 4.40
CA VAL A 53 -6.74 14.72 4.39
C VAL A 53 -6.58 14.08 3.02
N VAL A 54 -7.65 13.95 2.24
CA VAL A 54 -7.55 13.50 0.84
C VAL A 54 -6.91 14.57 -0.05
N LEU A 55 -7.25 15.85 0.14
CA LEU A 55 -6.71 16.97 -0.63
C LEU A 55 -5.24 17.29 -0.27
N THR A 56 -4.85 17.09 0.99
CA THR A 56 -3.50 17.39 1.49
C THR A 56 -2.60 16.16 1.51
N GLY A 57 -3.16 14.96 1.49
CA GLY A 57 -2.45 13.70 1.72
C GLY A 57 -1.95 12.98 0.46
N ASP A 58 -1.82 13.67 -0.68
CA ASP A 58 -1.17 13.13 -1.89
C ASP A 58 0.37 13.27 -1.85
N GLY A 59 0.93 13.67 -0.69
CA GLY A 59 2.35 14.02 -0.59
C GLY A 59 3.11 13.48 0.63
N THR A 60 2.47 12.75 1.55
CA THR A 60 3.18 12.24 2.73
C THR A 60 2.69 10.85 3.11
N ASP A 61 3.67 9.97 3.30
CA ASP A 61 3.59 8.71 4.04
C ASP A 61 3.19 7.47 3.22
N ARG A 62 4.06 7.12 2.25
CA ARG A 62 4.61 5.75 2.29
C ARG A 62 5.32 5.66 3.63
N ALA A 63 4.60 5.22 4.67
CA ALA A 63 5.21 4.92 5.94
C ALA A 63 6.36 3.96 5.68
N ASP A 64 7.55 4.31 6.19
CA ASP A 64 8.76 3.51 6.24
C ASP A 64 8.41 2.08 6.68
N VAL A 65 8.11 1.22 5.71
CA VAL A 65 8.54 -0.17 5.81
C VAL A 65 10.03 -0.01 5.66
N ASP A 66 10.81 -0.26 6.71
CA ASP A 66 12.27 -0.29 6.64
C ASP A 66 12.66 -1.00 5.34
N GLU A 67 12.97 -0.22 4.28
CA GLU A 67 13.15 -0.78 2.96
C GLU A 67 14.54 -1.39 3.01
N VAL A 68 14.56 -2.67 3.38
CA VAL A 68 15.80 -3.40 3.52
C VAL A 68 16.18 -3.89 2.13
N ARG A 69 17.12 -3.20 1.49
CA ARG A 69 17.66 -3.61 0.18
C ARG A 69 18.71 -4.70 0.38
N ARG A 70 18.56 -5.81 -0.33
CA ARG A 70 19.56 -6.88 -0.40
C ARG A 70 20.35 -6.76 -1.69
N CYS A 71 21.66 -6.70 -1.59
CA CYS A 71 22.54 -6.74 -2.76
C CYS A 71 22.40 -8.07 -3.50
N SER A 72 22.13 -8.04 -4.81
CA SER A 72 22.04 -9.22 -5.67
C SER A 72 23.36 -9.97 -5.83
N ASN A 73 24.48 -9.24 -5.71
CA ASN A 73 25.82 -9.78 -5.91
C ASN A 73 26.38 -10.44 -4.64
N CYS A 74 26.37 -9.73 -3.51
CA CYS A 74 27.00 -10.21 -2.26
C CYS A 74 26.02 -10.62 -1.17
N SER A 75 24.71 -10.47 -1.38
CA SER A 75 23.63 -10.74 -0.40
C SER A 75 23.65 -9.89 0.87
N ALA A 76 24.52 -8.87 0.94
CA ALA A 76 24.55 -7.92 2.04
C ALA A 76 23.22 -7.16 2.13
N THR A 77 22.83 -6.90 3.37
CA THR A 77 21.56 -6.30 3.74
C THR A 77 21.83 -4.86 4.15
N HIS A 78 21.21 -3.89 3.47
CA HIS A 78 21.40 -2.48 3.74
C HIS A 78 20.10 -1.84 4.24
N PRO A 79 20.17 -1.05 5.32
CA PRO A 79 19.02 -0.26 5.76
C PRO A 79 18.80 0.94 4.82
N GLY A 80 17.55 1.19 4.45
CA GLY A 80 17.14 2.29 3.59
C GLY A 80 17.42 2.04 2.10
N SER A 81 17.52 3.13 1.33
CA SER A 81 17.66 3.10 -0.13
C SER A 81 19.05 3.56 -0.62
N PRO A 82 20.18 2.95 -0.18
CA PRO A 82 21.48 3.34 -0.70
C PRO A 82 21.60 2.95 -2.17
N ASP A 83 22.17 3.84 -2.99
CA ASP A 83 22.38 3.62 -4.43
C ASP A 83 23.44 2.56 -4.74
N TYR A 84 24.30 2.25 -3.75
CA TYR A 84 25.43 1.33 -3.90
C TYR A 84 25.59 0.45 -2.66
N CYS A 85 25.98 -0.80 -2.88
CA CYS A 85 26.33 -1.72 -1.80
C CYS A 85 27.63 -1.29 -1.12
N SER A 86 27.60 -1.11 0.21
CA SER A 86 28.80 -0.75 0.99
C SER A 86 29.86 -1.86 1.04
N GLU A 87 29.48 -3.11 0.77
CA GLU A 87 30.38 -4.27 0.85
C GLU A 87 31.07 -4.58 -0.48
N CYS A 88 30.34 -4.50 -1.60
CA CYS A 88 30.88 -4.89 -2.92
C CYS A 88 30.86 -3.78 -3.98
N GLY A 89 30.26 -2.62 -3.70
CA GLY A 89 30.21 -1.49 -4.63
C GLY A 89 29.23 -1.64 -5.80
N GLU A 90 28.45 -2.72 -5.85
CA GLU A 90 27.43 -2.93 -6.87
C GLU A 90 26.31 -1.86 -6.74
N PRO A 91 25.83 -1.28 -7.86
CA PRO A 91 24.64 -0.44 -7.83
C PRO A 91 23.43 -1.22 -7.32
N LEU A 92 22.78 -0.68 -6.31
CA LEU A 92 21.51 -1.15 -5.80
C LEU A 92 20.44 -0.34 -6.54
N GLY A 93 19.76 -0.97 -7.50
CA GLY A 93 18.85 -0.32 -8.44
C GLY A 93 17.97 0.75 -7.80
N SER A 94 17.96 1.93 -8.40
CA SER A 94 17.11 3.06 -8.01
C SER A 94 15.65 2.79 -8.41
N ASP A 95 14.75 2.81 -7.43
CA ASP A 95 13.30 3.02 -7.51
C ASP A 95 12.59 2.63 -8.82
N ASP A 96 12.83 1.43 -9.33
CA ASP A 96 11.78 0.72 -10.05
C ASP A 96 10.90 0.08 -8.98
N ASP A 97 9.63 0.51 -8.89
CA ASP A 97 8.60 0.04 -7.94
C ASP A 97 8.39 -1.50 -7.95
N THR A 98 9.14 -2.25 -8.76
CA THR A 98 9.08 -3.70 -8.86
C THR A 98 10.36 -4.33 -8.30
N PRO A 99 10.28 -5.08 -7.19
CA PRO A 99 11.47 -5.70 -6.60
C PRO A 99 12.10 -6.67 -7.60
N VAL A 100 13.41 -6.56 -7.86
CA VAL A 100 14.11 -7.52 -8.74
C VAL A 100 14.49 -8.76 -7.93
N ALA A 101 14.22 -9.95 -8.47
CA ALA A 101 14.58 -11.24 -7.90
C ALA A 101 15.33 -12.09 -8.92
N THR A 102 16.18 -13.01 -8.45
CA THR A 102 16.73 -14.09 -9.28
C THR A 102 16.06 -15.42 -8.93
N VAL A 103 15.92 -16.32 -9.92
CA VAL A 103 15.45 -17.69 -9.70
C VAL A 103 16.57 -18.57 -9.12
N LEU A 104 16.41 -18.99 -7.87
CA LEU A 104 17.30 -19.93 -7.19
C LEU A 104 16.96 -21.37 -7.60
N ARG A 105 17.96 -22.15 -8.02
CA ARG A 105 17.78 -23.56 -8.39
C ARG A 105 18.08 -24.48 -7.20
N SER A 106 17.13 -25.33 -6.85
CA SER A 106 17.31 -26.42 -5.89
C SER A 106 16.74 -27.72 -6.46
N GLY A 107 17.62 -28.56 -7.01
CA GLY A 107 17.22 -29.76 -7.74
C GLY A 107 16.43 -29.43 -9.00
N SER A 108 15.23 -29.99 -9.13
CA SER A 108 14.31 -29.72 -10.24
C SER A 108 13.37 -28.53 -10.00
N GLN A 109 13.57 -27.77 -8.92
CA GLN A 109 12.63 -26.74 -8.46
C GLN A 109 13.28 -25.35 -8.44
N GLY A 110 12.55 -24.34 -8.90
CA GLY A 110 12.94 -22.93 -8.84
C GLY A 110 12.31 -22.23 -7.63
N TYR A 111 13.04 -21.28 -7.05
CA TYR A 111 12.58 -20.48 -5.91
C TYR A 111 12.87 -19.00 -6.14
N CYS A 112 11.92 -18.12 -5.80
CA CYS A 112 12.12 -16.69 -5.81
C CYS A 112 13.15 -16.30 -4.74
N SER A 113 14.22 -15.60 -5.10
CA SER A 113 15.23 -15.15 -4.12
C SER A 113 14.68 -14.15 -3.11
N ASN A 114 13.63 -13.40 -3.47
CA ASN A 114 12.94 -12.42 -2.62
C ASN A 114 12.04 -13.10 -1.57
N CYS A 115 10.95 -13.76 -1.98
CA CYS A 115 9.94 -14.30 -1.06
C CYS A 115 10.03 -15.81 -0.76
N LYS A 116 10.97 -16.52 -1.39
CA LYS A 116 11.15 -17.99 -1.29
C LYS A 116 9.97 -18.83 -1.79
N ALA A 117 8.99 -18.21 -2.45
CA ALA A 117 7.95 -18.95 -3.14
C ALA A 117 8.55 -19.78 -4.28
N ARG A 118 7.91 -20.91 -4.58
CA ARG A 118 8.29 -21.78 -5.68
C ARG A 118 7.89 -21.13 -7.00
N VAL A 119 8.81 -21.06 -7.95
CA VAL A 119 8.59 -20.48 -9.27
C VAL A 119 9.11 -21.39 -10.38
N ASN A 120 8.57 -21.24 -11.58
CA ASN A 120 9.12 -21.90 -12.76
C ASN A 120 10.43 -21.21 -13.18
N PHE A 121 11.29 -21.92 -13.90
CA PHE A 121 12.60 -21.39 -14.33
C PHE A 121 12.49 -20.32 -15.43
N ASP A 122 11.35 -20.25 -16.10
CA ASP A 122 10.99 -19.34 -17.19
C ASP A 122 9.99 -18.26 -16.75
N ALA A 123 9.71 -18.12 -15.45
CA ALA A 123 8.86 -17.06 -14.94
C ALA A 123 9.55 -15.70 -15.12
N GLU A 124 8.83 -14.72 -15.70
CA GLU A 124 9.30 -13.33 -15.83
C GLU A 124 8.97 -12.50 -14.57
N THR A 125 7.93 -12.91 -13.83
CA THR A 125 7.51 -12.27 -12.58
C THR A 125 7.06 -13.29 -11.54
N CYS A 126 7.29 -13.01 -10.26
CA CYS A 126 6.84 -13.82 -9.14
C CYS A 126 5.38 -13.51 -8.79
N SER A 127 4.51 -14.50 -8.91
CA SER A 127 3.07 -14.38 -8.56
C SER A 127 2.79 -14.06 -7.10
N ASP A 128 3.73 -14.39 -6.19
CA ASP A 128 3.53 -14.24 -4.75
C ASP A 128 4.00 -12.90 -4.18
N CYS A 129 5.00 -12.26 -4.82
CA CYS A 129 5.59 -11.01 -4.33
C CYS A 129 5.75 -9.91 -5.39
N GLY A 130 5.33 -10.16 -6.63
CA GLY A 130 5.40 -9.19 -7.73
C GLY A 130 6.81 -8.95 -8.27
N ALA A 131 7.83 -9.68 -7.78
CA ALA A 131 9.21 -9.44 -8.20
C ALA A 131 9.48 -9.82 -9.66
N THR A 132 10.27 -9.05 -10.39
CA THR A 132 10.72 -9.35 -11.77
C THR A 132 11.99 -10.19 -11.77
N PHE A 133 12.12 -11.12 -12.72
CA PHE A 133 13.24 -12.06 -12.83
C PHE A 133 14.26 -11.73 -13.93
#